data_AF-A0A1V6IX83-F1
#
_entry.id   AF-A0A1V6IX83-F1
#
_cell.length_a   1.000
_cell.length_b   1.000
_cell.length_c   1.000
_cell.angle_alpha   90.00
_cell.angle_beta   90.00
_cell.angle_gamma   90.00
#
_symmetry.space_group_name_H-M   'P 1'
#
loop_
_entity.id
_entity.type
_entity.pdbx_description
1 polymer ?
#
loop_
_entity_poly.entity_id
_entity_poly.type
_entity_poly.pdbx_seq_one_letter_code
_entity_poly.pdbx_strand_id
1 'polypeptide(L)'
;MAEKKGLSKPVKLKGDLAELLGAKALPRTEITKKLWDYIKANKLQTTKVNGKPENAGKNIVIDAKLIKIINNTKVKTSSGKVVDFTKLKEGQTIDMMQIASVVSANVE
;
A
#
# COMPACT_ATOMS: atom_id res chain seq x y z
N MET A 1 15.71 -3.45 15.89
CA MET A 1 14.42 -4.18 16.06
C MET A 1 13.33 -3.14 16.29
N ALA A 2 12.70 -2.64 15.23
CA ALA A 2 11.76 -1.51 15.36
C ALA A 2 10.37 -1.99 15.83
N GLU A 3 10.11 -1.75 17.12
CA GLU A 3 8.86 -1.22 17.67
C GLU A 3 7.55 -1.95 17.34
N LYS A 4 7.31 -3.02 18.12
CA LYS A 4 6.09 -3.82 18.17
C LYS A 4 4.91 -3.14 18.92
N LYS A 5 4.96 -1.83 19.23
CA LYS A 5 4.05 -1.20 20.21
C LYS A 5 2.80 -0.52 19.62
N GLY A 6 2.65 -0.45 18.29
CA GLY A 6 1.52 0.20 17.63
C GLY A 6 0.74 -0.64 16.62
N LEU A 7 1.13 -1.90 16.37
CA LEU A 7 0.57 -2.72 15.28
C LEU A 7 -0.81 -3.33 15.60
N SER A 8 -1.11 -3.54 16.88
CA SER A 8 -2.37 -4.15 17.33
C SER A 8 -3.45 -3.15 17.73
N LYS A 9 -3.17 -1.83 17.71
CA LYS A 9 -4.22 -0.84 17.94
C LYS A 9 -5.14 -0.77 16.72
N PRO A 10 -6.47 -0.92 16.89
CA PRO A 10 -7.40 -0.67 15.81
C PRO A 10 -7.27 0.79 15.40
N VAL A 11 -6.88 1.00 14.14
CA VAL A 11 -6.78 2.32 13.52
C VAL A 11 -7.94 2.51 12.58
N LYS A 12 -8.40 3.75 12.45
CA LYS A 12 -9.54 4.05 11.60
C LYS A 12 -9.06 4.14 10.16
N LEU A 13 -9.74 3.41 9.27
CA LEU A 13 -9.41 3.36 7.85
C LEU A 13 -10.11 4.51 7.13
N LYS A 14 -9.41 5.21 6.24
CA LYS A 14 -10.06 6.16 5.31
C LYS A 14 -10.99 5.42 4.35
N GLY A 15 -12.01 6.13 3.84
CA GLY A 15 -13.07 5.59 2.98
C GLY A 15 -12.55 4.61 1.92
N ASP A 16 -11.61 5.03 1.07
CA ASP A 16 -11.07 4.18 0.00
C ASP A 16 -10.40 2.89 0.49
N LEU A 17 -9.62 2.98 1.58
CA LEU A 17 -8.94 1.81 2.17
C LEU A 17 -9.94 0.93 2.94
N ALA A 18 -10.95 1.53 3.57
CA ALA A 18 -12.04 0.85 4.24
C ALA A 18 -12.92 0.08 3.26
N GLU A 19 -13.20 0.65 2.09
CA GLU A 19 -13.92 -0.02 1.00
C GLU A 19 -13.10 -1.17 0.41
N LEU A 20 -11.79 -1.01 0.25
CA LEU A 20 -10.91 -2.08 -0.22
C LEU A 20 -10.90 -3.28 0.74
N LEU A 21 -10.86 -3.02 2.06
CA LEU A 21 -10.73 -4.06 3.09
C LEU A 21 -12.07 -4.52 3.68
N GLY A 22 -13.17 -3.84 3.31
CA GLY A 22 -14.52 -4.05 3.84
C GLY A 22 -14.65 -3.76 5.34
N ALA A 23 -13.87 -2.82 5.88
CA ALA A 23 -13.85 -2.54 7.33
C ALA A 23 -13.55 -1.07 7.62
N LYS A 24 -14.17 -0.50 8.66
CA LYS A 24 -13.96 0.91 9.04
C LYS A 24 -12.81 1.12 10.02
N ALA A 25 -12.47 0.11 10.81
CA ALA A 25 -11.34 0.14 11.72
C ALA A 25 -10.72 -1.24 11.85
N LEU A 26 -9.41 -1.34 11.68
CA LEU A 26 -8.66 -2.58 11.81
C LEU A 26 -7.28 -2.30 12.39
N PRO A 27 -6.65 -3.27 13.07
CA PRO A 27 -5.26 -3.12 13.47
C PRO A 27 -4.33 -3.15 12.26
N ARG A 28 -3.23 -2.38 12.30
CA ARG A 28 -2.23 -2.32 11.20
C ARG A 28 -1.76 -3.70 10.72
N THR A 29 -1.65 -4.66 11.63
CA THR A 29 -1.34 -6.06 11.29
C THR A 29 -2.38 -6.67 10.35
N GLU A 30 -3.67 -6.54 10.67
CA GLU A 30 -4.76 -7.09 9.87
C GLU A 30 -4.93 -6.35 8.54
N ILE A 31 -4.76 -5.03 8.55
CA ILE A 31 -4.79 -4.20 7.34
C ILE A 31 -3.73 -4.65 6.36
N THR A 32 -2.48 -4.78 6.83
CA THR A 32 -1.36 -5.23 6.01
C THR A 32 -1.63 -6.63 5.48
N LYS A 33 -2.12 -7.54 6.34
CA LYS A 33 -2.42 -8.94 5.98
C LYS A 33 -3.52 -9.04 4.92
N LYS A 34 -4.65 -8.36 5.11
CA LYS A 34 -5.76 -8.32 4.14
C LYS A 34 -5.35 -7.67 2.82
N LEU A 35 -4.57 -6.60 2.86
CA LEU A 35 -4.05 -5.97 1.65
C LEU A 35 -3.12 -6.93 0.90
N TRP A 36 -2.27 -7.66 1.62
CA TRP A 36 -1.36 -8.64 1.03
C TRP A 36 -2.10 -9.84 0.43
N ASP A 37 -3.16 -10.29 1.10
CA ASP A 37 -4.06 -11.32 0.59
C ASP A 37 -4.74 -10.87 -0.70
N TYR A 38 -5.26 -9.63 -0.74
CA TYR A 38 -5.81 -9.03 -1.95
C TYR A 38 -4.78 -8.96 -3.09
N ILE A 39 -3.58 -8.46 -2.82
CA ILE A 39 -2.49 -8.34 -3.80
C ILE A 39 -2.12 -9.70 -4.39
N LYS A 40 -2.07 -10.75 -3.55
CA LYS A 40 -1.77 -12.12 -3.98
C LYS A 40 -2.93 -12.75 -4.74
N ALA A 41 -4.16 -12.62 -4.24
CA ALA A 41 -5.36 -13.15 -4.89
C ALA A 41 -5.55 -12.56 -6.30
N ASN A 42 -5.23 -11.27 -6.47
CA ASN A 42 -5.30 -10.58 -7.75
C ASN A 42 -4.00 -10.67 -8.57
N LYS A 43 -3.00 -11.45 -8.11
CA LYS A 43 -1.67 -11.59 -8.74
C LYS A 43 -1.01 -10.25 -9.10
N LEU A 44 -1.19 -9.25 -8.26
CA LEU A 44 -0.61 -7.92 -8.44
C LEU A 44 0.89 -7.90 -8.11
N GLN A 45 1.37 -8.88 -7.33
CA GLN A 45 2.80 -9.01 -7.07
C GLN A 45 3.55 -9.38 -8.35
N THR A 46 4.46 -8.52 -8.78
CA THR A 46 5.26 -8.71 -9.99
C THR A 46 6.74 -8.61 -9.70
N THR A 47 7.52 -9.45 -10.36
CA THR A 47 8.99 -9.36 -10.44
C THR A 47 9.44 -8.52 -11.63
N LYS A 48 8.50 -8.10 -12.47
CA LYS A 48 8.73 -7.34 -13.69
C LYS A 48 8.11 -5.95 -13.57
N VAL A 49 8.96 -4.94 -13.68
CA VAL A 49 8.55 -3.53 -13.78
C VAL A 49 8.65 -3.14 -15.24
N ASN A 50 7.52 -2.79 -15.86
CA ASN A 50 7.47 -2.26 -17.22
C ASN A 50 8.14 -3.18 -18.27
N GLY A 51 7.95 -4.50 -18.15
CA GLY A 51 8.54 -5.51 -19.03
C GLY A 51 10.00 -5.87 -18.74
N LYS A 52 10.65 -5.18 -17.80
CA LYS A 52 12.02 -5.48 -17.35
C LYS A 52 11.99 -6.22 -16.02
N PRO A 53 12.77 -7.31 -15.86
CA PRO A 53 12.94 -7.95 -14.57
C PRO A 53 13.69 -6.97 -13.65
N GLU A 54 12.99 -6.39 -12.67
CA GLU A 54 13.56 -5.40 -11.76
C GLU A 54 13.09 -5.72 -10.34
N ASN A 55 14.05 -5.85 -9.43
CA ASN A 55 13.86 -6.08 -7.99
C ASN A 55 12.96 -7.27 -7.61
N ALA A 56 13.56 -8.48 -7.56
CA ALA A 56 13.24 -9.59 -6.64
C ALA A 56 11.79 -9.78 -6.14
N GLY A 57 10.76 -9.55 -6.98
CA GLY A 57 9.36 -9.75 -6.62
C GLY A 57 8.81 -8.83 -5.53
N LYS A 58 9.42 -7.66 -5.32
CA LYS A 58 8.99 -6.69 -4.28
C LYS A 58 8.03 -5.61 -4.81
N ASN A 59 7.72 -5.67 -6.10
CA ASN A 59 6.88 -4.71 -6.77
C ASN A 59 5.43 -5.20 -6.85
N ILE A 60 4.48 -4.26 -6.76
CA ILE A 60 3.04 -4.49 -6.79
C ILE A 60 2.48 -3.64 -7.92
N VAL A 61 1.79 -4.29 -8.85
CA VAL A 61 1.03 -3.64 -9.93
C VAL A 61 -0.18 -2.94 -9.31
N ILE A 62 -0.36 -1.68 -9.67
CA ILE A 62 -1.48 -0.87 -9.24
C ILE A 62 -2.69 -1.22 -10.10
N ASP A 63 -3.77 -1.67 -9.45
CA ASP A 63 -5.08 -1.86 -10.06
C ASP A 63 -6.02 -0.68 -9.78
N ALA A 64 -7.22 -0.72 -10.37
CA ALA A 64 -8.29 0.27 -10.21
C ALA A 64 -8.63 0.61 -8.74
N LYS A 65 -8.51 -0.35 -7.81
CA LYS A 65 -8.79 -0.08 -6.40
C LYS A 65 -7.59 0.54 -5.70
N LEU A 66 -6.39 -0.01 -5.91
CA LEU A 66 -5.17 0.56 -5.34
C LEU A 66 -4.95 1.98 -5.84
N ILE A 67 -5.22 2.28 -7.11
CA ILE A 67 -4.96 3.62 -7.66
C ILE A 67 -5.79 4.70 -6.96
N LYS A 68 -7.03 4.40 -6.54
CA LYS A 68 -7.87 5.36 -5.81
C LYS A 68 -7.25 5.78 -4.48
N ILE A 69 -6.69 4.83 -3.75
CA ILE A 69 -6.01 5.07 -2.47
C ILE A 69 -4.69 5.79 -2.73
N ILE A 70 -3.90 5.28 -3.67
CA ILE A 70 -2.57 5.77 -4.03
C ILE A 70 -2.64 7.21 -4.54
N ASN A 71 -3.60 7.55 -5.41
CA ASN A 71 -3.72 8.90 -5.97
C ASN A 71 -4.15 9.97 -4.96
N ASN A 72 -4.67 9.56 -3.80
CA ASN A 72 -5.00 10.46 -2.71
C ASN A 72 -3.91 10.52 -1.63
N THR A 73 -2.72 9.95 -1.91
CA THR A 73 -1.68 9.76 -0.90
C THR A 73 -0.37 10.43 -1.28
N LYS A 74 0.24 11.11 -0.33
CA LYS A 74 1.60 11.65 -0.42
C LYS A 74 2.36 11.25 0.82
N VAL A 75 3.52 10.62 0.65
CA VAL A 75 4.34 10.17 1.79
C VAL A 75 5.64 10.93 1.81
N LYS A 76 6.02 11.40 2.99
CA LYS A 76 7.35 11.97 3.21
C LYS A 76 8.22 10.89 3.82
N THR A 77 9.24 10.48 3.09
CA THR A 77 10.24 9.52 3.60
C THR A 77 11.11 10.15 4.67
N SER A 78 11.76 9.33 5.50
CA SER A 78 12.63 9.80 6.59
C SER A 78 13.81 10.67 6.10
N SER A 79 14.20 10.56 4.83
CA SER A 79 15.23 11.42 4.20
C SER A 79 14.68 12.77 3.71
N GLY A 80 13.43 13.12 4.05
CA GLY A 80 12.79 14.36 3.62
C GLY A 80 12.26 14.34 2.18
N LYS A 81 12.53 13.29 1.40
CA LYS A 81 11.98 13.14 0.04
C LYS A 81 10.48 12.89 0.11
N VAL A 82 9.72 13.76 -0.53
CA VAL A 82 8.28 13.59 -0.75
C VAL A 82 8.10 12.69 -1.96
N VAL A 83 7.42 11.57 -1.76
CA VAL A 83 6.99 10.70 -2.83
C VAL A 83 5.52 11.01 -3.11
N ASP A 84 5.29 11.52 -4.32
CA ASP A 84 3.98 11.96 -4.77
C ASP A 84 3.35 10.86 -5.61
N PHE A 85 2.35 10.18 -5.05
CA PHE A 85 1.68 9.06 -5.71
C PHE A 85 0.47 9.49 -6.54
N THR A 86 0.11 10.78 -6.51
CA THR A 86 -1.07 11.38 -7.16
C THR A 86 -1.05 11.38 -8.68
N LYS A 87 0.11 11.07 -9.26
CA LYS A 87 0.34 11.03 -10.72
C LYS A 87 0.46 9.60 -11.27
N LEU A 88 0.15 8.60 -10.44
CA LEU A 88 0.26 7.21 -10.88
C LEU A 88 -0.94 6.80 -11.73
N LYS A 89 -0.75 5.75 -12.53
CA LYS A 89 -1.75 5.14 -13.41
C LYS A 89 -1.87 3.66 -13.12
N GLU A 90 -3.02 3.09 -13.45
CA GLU A 90 -3.23 1.64 -13.44
C GLU A 90 -2.19 0.95 -14.34
N GLY A 91 -1.68 -0.19 -13.88
CA GLY A 91 -0.60 -0.93 -14.54
C GLY A 91 0.82 -0.47 -14.17
N GLN A 92 0.98 0.66 -13.47
CA GLN A 92 2.27 1.01 -12.89
C GLN A 92 2.59 0.15 -11.68
N THR A 93 3.88 0.01 -11.38
CA THR A 93 4.35 -0.78 -10.24
C THR A 93 4.87 0.11 -9.12
N ILE A 94 4.55 -0.24 -7.88
CA ILE A 94 5.11 0.37 -6.68
C ILE A 94 5.77 -0.67 -5.78
N ASP A 95 6.78 -0.26 -5.04
CA ASP A 95 7.47 -1.14 -4.10
C ASP A 95 6.61 -1.44 -2.85
N MET A 96 6.81 -2.60 -2.24
CA MET A 96 6.15 -3.02 -1.00
C MET A 96 6.26 -1.98 0.12
N MET A 97 7.40 -1.30 0.23
CA MET A 97 7.63 -0.28 1.25
C MET A 97 6.76 0.97 1.01
N GLN A 98 6.51 1.28 -0.26
CA GLN A 98 5.62 2.37 -0.67
C GLN A 98 4.18 2.02 -0.31
N ILE A 99 3.75 0.76 -0.56
CA ILE A 99 2.41 0.31 -0.18
C ILE A 99 2.18 0.39 1.34
N ALA A 100 3.17 -0.04 2.14
CA ALA A 100 3.09 0.06 3.59
C ALA A 100 2.99 1.52 4.06
N SER A 101 3.70 2.43 3.39
CA SER A 101 3.63 3.86 3.65
C SER A 101 2.28 4.45 3.25
N VAL A 102 1.72 4.03 2.11
CA VAL A 102 0.39 4.45 1.64
C VAL A 102 -0.67 4.02 2.63
N VAL A 103 -0.65 2.75 3.05
CA VAL A 103 -1.54 2.24 4.09
C VAL A 103 -1.42 3.05 5.37
N SER A 104 -0.18 3.27 5.83
CA SER A 104 0.08 4.02 7.07
C SER A 104 -0.38 5.48 7.02
N ALA A 105 -0.43 6.08 5.83
CA ALA A 105 -0.93 7.43 5.59
C ALA A 105 -2.46 7.50 5.43
N ASN A 106 -3.13 6.36 5.19
CA ASN A 106 -4.58 6.24 5.04
C ASN A 106 -5.26 5.61 6.27
N VAL A 107 -4.52 5.56 7.39
CA VAL A 107 -5.04 5.16 8.69
C VAL A 107 -4.85 6.28 9.69
N GLU A 108 -5.85 6.50 10.55
CA GLU A 108 -5.82 7.42 11.70
C GLU A 108 -5.47 6.68 12.99
#